data_AF-A0A316HK53-F1
#
_entry.id   AF-A0A316HK53-F1
#
_cell.length_a   1.000
_cell.length_b   1.000
_cell.length_c   1.000
_cell.angle_alpha   90.00
_cell.angle_beta   90.00
_cell.angle_gamma   90.00
#
_symmetry.space_group_name_H-M   'P 1'
#
loop_
_entity.id
_entity.type
_entity.pdbx_description
1 polymer ?
#
loop_
_entity_poly.entity_id
_entity_poly.type
_entity_poly.pdbx_seq_one_letter_code
_entity_poly.pdbx_strand_id
1 'polypeptide(L)'
;MIAIITVLVAFPLGCFLRSRLAASVAYGLAYLWAFTFQTLYLLLDSLNGGPDPAFTTGEFPFEYGAVTLGVLVAGFGLLNLGHWLRARRRATPTAHPA
;
A
#
# COMPACT_ATOMS: atom_id res chain seq x y z
N MET A 1 -4.69 10.75 3.75
CA MET A 1 -5.73 9.72 3.99
C MET A 1 -5.49 8.43 3.20
N ILE A 2 -5.33 8.48 1.87
CA ILE A 2 -5.18 7.26 1.05
C ILE A 2 -3.96 6.41 1.40
N ALA A 3 -2.80 7.01 1.65
CA ALA A 3 -1.58 6.28 2.05
C ALA A 3 -1.75 5.47 3.35
N ILE A 4 -2.48 6.01 4.32
CA ILE A 4 -2.74 5.33 5.60
C ILE A 4 -3.67 4.14 5.37
N ILE A 5 -4.73 4.34 4.57
CA ILE A 5 -5.70 3.28 4.25
C ILE A 5 -5.01 2.14 3.47
N THR A 6 -4.16 2.45 2.49
CA THR A 6 -3.46 1.42 1.71
C THR A 6 -2.50 0.61 2.56
N VAL A 7 -1.78 1.24 3.49
CA VAL A 7 -0.89 0.54 4.44
C VAL A 7 -1.69 -0.32 5.43
N LEU A 8 -2.78 0.22 6.00
CA LEU A 8 -3.61 -0.50 6.96
C LEU A 8 -4.34 -1.69 6.34
N VAL A 9 -4.70 -1.62 5.07
CA VAL A 9 -5.35 -2.73 4.34
C VAL A 9 -4.34 -3.81 3.94
N ALA A 10 -3.06 -3.48 3.76
CA ALA A 10 -2.03 -4.45 3.35
C ALA A 10 -1.87 -5.62 4.33
N PHE A 11 -1.94 -5.34 5.63
CA PHE A 11 -1.80 -6.33 6.69
C PHE A 11 -2.93 -7.37 6.75
N PRO A 12 -4.24 -6.98 6.81
CA PRO A 12 -5.33 -7.93 6.76
C PRO A 12 -5.39 -8.69 5.42
N LEU A 13 -5.04 -8.05 4.30
CA LEU A 13 -4.93 -8.72 2.99
C LEU A 13 -3.92 -9.89 3.04
N GLY A 14 -2.75 -9.65 3.65
CA GLY A 14 -1.71 -10.65 3.84
C GLY A 14 -2.10 -11.80 4.77
N CYS A 15 -2.98 -11.53 5.75
CA CYS A 15 -3.47 -12.54 6.67
C CYS A 15 -4.65 -13.37 6.11
N PHE A 16 -5.54 -12.77 5.32
CA PHE A 16 -6.74 -13.44 4.81
C PHE A 16 -6.48 -14.30 3.57
N LEU A 17 -5.71 -13.81 2.59
CA LEU A 17 -5.52 -14.51 1.32
C LEU A 17 -4.51 -15.66 1.40
N ARG A 18 -4.92 -16.83 0.91
CA ARG A 18 -4.12 -18.06 0.95
C ARG A 18 -2.99 -18.06 -0.10
N SER A 19 -3.16 -17.31 -1.19
CA SER A 19 -2.18 -17.18 -2.27
C SER A 19 -1.41 -15.85 -2.15
N ARG A 20 -0.08 -15.96 -2.06
CA ARG A 20 0.85 -14.80 -2.07
C ARG A 20 0.70 -13.93 -3.30
N LEU A 21 0.48 -14.57 -4.44
CA LEU A 21 0.37 -13.91 -5.74
C LEU A 21 -0.94 -13.12 -5.82
N ALA A 22 -2.05 -13.73 -5.39
CA ALA A 22 -3.35 -13.05 -5.32
C ALA A 22 -3.32 -11.85 -4.37
N ALA A 23 -2.67 -11.98 -3.20
CA ALA A 23 -2.54 -10.88 -2.25
C ALA A 23 -1.67 -9.73 -2.78
N SER A 24 -0.55 -10.07 -3.43
CA SER A 24 0.35 -9.07 -4.04
C SER A 24 -0.33 -8.31 -5.16
N VAL A 25 -1.06 -9.01 -6.04
CA VAL A 25 -1.81 -8.40 -7.14
C VAL A 25 -2.95 -7.54 -6.62
N ALA A 26 -3.74 -8.04 -5.65
CA ALA A 26 -4.83 -7.27 -5.06
C ALA A 26 -4.33 -5.99 -4.37
N TYR A 27 -3.24 -6.09 -3.61
CA TYR A 27 -2.59 -4.93 -3.00
C TYR A 27 -2.09 -3.95 -4.07
N GLY A 28 -1.40 -4.45 -5.10
CA GLY A 28 -0.88 -3.62 -6.19
C GLY A 28 -1.99 -2.88 -6.93
N LEU A 29 -3.11 -3.54 -7.24
CA LEU A 29 -4.26 -2.92 -7.90
C LEU A 29 -4.91 -1.84 -7.02
N ALA A 30 -5.14 -2.15 -5.73
CA ALA A 30 -5.72 -1.19 -4.79
C ALA A 30 -4.81 0.04 -4.61
N TYR A 31 -3.50 -0.20 -4.49
CA TYR A 31 -2.49 0.84 -4.41
C TYR A 31 -2.48 1.72 -5.66
N LEU A 32 -2.43 1.10 -6.86
CA LEU A 32 -2.37 1.83 -8.12
C LEU A 32 -3.63 2.67 -8.33
N TRP A 33 -4.80 2.10 -8.07
CA TRP A 33 -6.08 2.81 -8.14
C TRP A 33 -6.07 4.04 -7.22
N ALA A 34 -5.73 3.85 -5.94
CA ALA A 34 -5.78 4.92 -4.96
C ALA A 34 -4.80 6.06 -5.27
N PHE A 35 -3.55 5.74 -5.60
CA PHE A 35 -2.55 6.77 -5.93
C PHE A 35 -2.81 7.45 -7.27
N THR A 36 -3.45 6.78 -8.24
CA THR A 36 -3.87 7.42 -9.50
C THR A 36 -4.90 8.52 -9.23
N PHE A 37 -5.97 8.20 -8.50
CA PHE A 37 -7.00 9.19 -8.19
C PHE A 37 -6.49 10.28 -7.24
N GLN A 38 -5.66 9.94 -6.24
CA GLN A 38 -5.03 10.94 -5.39
C GLN A 38 -4.19 11.92 -6.22
N THR A 39 -3.36 11.42 -7.13
CA THR A 39 -2.52 12.27 -7.99
C THR A 39 -3.39 13.18 -8.85
N LEU A 40 -4.49 12.67 -9.40
CA LEU A 40 -5.44 13.47 -10.18
C LEU A 40 -6.06 14.59 -9.35
N TYR A 41 -6.49 14.31 -8.11
CA TYR A 41 -7.04 15.34 -7.23
C TYR A 41 -6.02 16.42 -6.87
N LEU A 42 -4.79 16.02 -6.51
CA LEU A 42 -3.70 16.96 -6.20
C LEU A 42 -3.31 17.81 -7.41
N LEU A 43 -3.32 17.22 -8.61
CA LEU A 43 -3.06 17.93 -9.85
C LEU A 43 -4.16 18.95 -10.15
N LEU A 44 -5.43 18.56 -10.06
CA LEU A 44 -6.55 19.47 -10.27
C LEU A 44 -6.53 20.63 -9.27
N ASP A 45 -6.23 20.35 -8.00
CA ASP A 45 -6.09 21.37 -6.96
C ASP A 45 -4.94 22.35 -7.26
N SER A 46 -3.80 21.83 -7.71
CA SER A 46 -2.63 22.64 -8.10
C SER A 46 -2.89 23.53 -9.32
N LEU A 47 -3.74 23.08 -10.26
CA LEU A 47 -4.14 23.85 -11.44
C LEU A 47 -5.19 24.92 -11.13
N ASN A 48 -5.99 24.74 -10.09
CA ASN A 48 -7.05 25.68 -9.69
C ASN A 48 -6.52 26.94 -9.00
N GLY A 49 -5.20 27.06 -8.79
CA GLY A 49 -4.57 28.28 -8.29
C GLY A 49 -4.83 28.56 -6.80
N GLY A 50 -5.00 27.50 -6.00
CA GLY A 50 -5.11 27.63 -4.55
C GLY A 50 -3.86 28.26 -3.90
N PRO A 51 -3.97 28.82 -2.67
CA PRO A 51 -2.89 29.53 -2.00
C PRO A 51 -1.70 28.62 -1.59
N ASP A 52 -1.88 27.30 -1.58
CA ASP A 52 -0.85 26.32 -1.22
C ASP A 52 -0.98 25.06 -2.11
N PRO A 53 -0.51 25.14 -3.39
CA PRO A 53 -0.70 24.07 -4.36
C PRO A 53 0.17 22.85 -4.01
N ALA A 54 -0.41 21.65 -4.15
CA ALA A 54 0.30 20.40 -3.90
C ALA A 54 1.48 20.16 -4.86
N PHE A 55 1.46 20.75 -6.05
CA PHE A 55 2.53 20.68 -7.05
C PHE A 55 2.87 22.07 -7.59
N THR A 56 4.16 22.39 -7.62
CA THR A 56 4.68 23.59 -8.29
C THR A 56 4.69 23.39 -9.80
N THR A 57 4.09 24.31 -10.55
CA THR A 57 4.04 24.22 -12.01
C THR A 57 5.44 24.42 -12.61
N GLY A 58 5.84 23.54 -13.53
CA GLY A 58 7.16 23.59 -14.19
C GLY A 58 8.25 22.80 -13.47
N GLU A 59 7.97 22.28 -12.27
CA GLU A 59 8.89 21.40 -11.54
C GLU A 59 8.38 19.95 -11.52
N PHE A 60 9.32 19.00 -11.56
CA PHE A 60 8.97 17.59 -11.42
C PHE A 60 8.86 17.21 -9.93
N PRO A 61 7.73 16.64 -9.47
CA PRO A 61 7.47 16.44 -8.05
C PRO A 61 8.16 15.17 -7.51
N PHE A 62 9.49 15.22 -7.38
CA PHE A 62 10.29 14.09 -6.87
C PHE A 62 9.90 13.66 -5.47
N GLU A 63 9.54 14.60 -4.59
CA GLU A 63 9.11 14.30 -3.21
C GLU A 63 7.85 13.44 -3.19
N TYR A 64 6.87 13.79 -4.00
CA TYR A 64 5.65 13.00 -4.13
C TYR A 64 5.94 11.60 -4.68
N GLY A 65 6.83 11.50 -5.67
CA GLY A 65 7.31 10.23 -6.20
C GLY A 65 7.98 9.38 -5.12
N ALA A 66 8.84 9.97 -4.29
CA ALA A 66 9.53 9.30 -3.20
C ALA A 66 8.57 8.82 -2.11
N VAL A 67 7.59 9.65 -1.71
CA VAL A 67 6.56 9.28 -0.74
C VAL A 67 5.72 8.12 -1.28
N THR A 68 5.28 8.21 -2.54
CA THR A 68 4.52 7.17 -3.23
C THR A 68 5.32 5.86 -3.21
N LEU A 69 6.57 5.87 -3.67
CA LEU A 69 7.43 4.69 -3.66
C LEU A 69 7.66 4.13 -2.24
N GLY A 70 7.84 4.98 -1.24
CA GLY A 70 7.97 4.57 0.16
C GLY A 70 6.72 3.84 0.67
N VAL A 71 5.53 4.34 0.35
CA VAL A 71 4.25 3.69 0.74
C VAL A 71 4.09 2.33 0.06
N LEU A 72 4.49 2.21 -1.22
CA LEU A 72 4.49 0.95 -1.95
C LEU A 72 5.37 -0.10 -1.25
N VAL A 73 6.61 0.27 -0.94
CA VAL A 73 7.58 -0.61 -0.27
C VAL A 73 7.08 -1.00 1.12
N ALA A 74 6.58 -0.04 1.89
CA ALA A 74 6.04 -0.28 3.22
C ALA A 74 4.87 -1.27 3.20
N GLY A 75 3.89 -1.07 2.30
CA GLY A 75 2.74 -1.98 2.24
C GLY A 75 3.09 -3.36 1.70
N PHE A 76 4.01 -3.50 0.73
CA PHE A 76 4.54 -4.82 0.36
C PHE A 76 5.28 -5.50 1.52
N GLY A 77 6.02 -4.73 2.33
CA GLY A 77 6.66 -5.21 3.56
C GLY A 77 5.63 -5.76 4.56
N LEU A 78 4.58 -4.99 4.88
CA LEU A 78 3.51 -5.44 5.76
C LEU A 78 2.76 -6.65 5.21
N LEU A 79 2.51 -6.71 3.90
CA LEU A 79 1.82 -7.82 3.25
C LEU A 79 2.63 -9.12 3.37
N ASN A 80 3.95 -9.06 3.18
CA ASN A 80 4.86 -10.18 3.38
C ASN A 80 4.95 -10.59 4.85
N LEU A 81 4.99 -9.62 5.77
CA LEU A 81 4.99 -9.88 7.22
C LEU A 81 3.73 -10.61 7.65
N GLY A 82 2.56 -10.21 7.15
CA GLY A 82 1.28 -10.90 7.40
C GLY A 82 1.28 -12.36 6.91
N HIS A 83 1.83 -12.60 5.71
CA HIS A 83 2.01 -13.96 5.19
C HIS A 83 2.95 -14.80 6.06
N TRP A 84 4.06 -14.23 6.51
CA TRP A 84 5.02 -14.92 7.37
C TRP A 84 4.43 -15.27 8.73
N LEU A 85 3.69 -14.34 9.36
CA LEU A 85 2.96 -14.58 10.61
C LEU A 85 1.94 -15.71 10.45
N ARG A 86 1.19 -15.72 9.34
CA ARG A 86 0.23 -16.80 9.04
C ARG A 86 0.91 -18.16 8.84
N ALA A 87 2.04 -18.18 8.13
CA ALA A 87 2.81 -19.40 7.92
C ALA A 87 3.35 -19.95 9.25
N ARG A 88 3.87 -19.08 10.12
CA ARG A 88 4.31 -19.46 11.47
C ARG A 88 3.20 -20.05 12.32
N ARG A 89 2.00 -19.45 12.32
CA ARG A 89 0.84 -19.97 13.08
C ARG A 89 0.35 -21.34 12.62
N ARG A 90 0.53 -21.67 11.33
CA ARG A 90 0.17 -22.99 10.77
C ARG A 90 1.23 -24.06 11.02
N ALA A 91 2.47 -23.66 11.30
CA ALA A 91 3.59 -24.55 11.56
C ALA A 91 3.69 -24.98 13.03
N THR A 92 2.70 -24.70 13.87
CA THR A 92 2.59 -25.30 15.21
C THR A 92 1.92 -26.67 15.07
N PRO A 93 2.67 -27.78 15.00
CA PRO A 93 2.09 -29.10 15.12
C PRO A 93 1.41 -29.22 16.48
N THR A 94 0.13 -29.55 16.46
CA THR A 94 -0.56 -30.16 17.60
C THR A 94 0.21 -31.44 17.93
N ALA A 95 1.10 -31.36 18.91
CA ALA A 95 1.75 -32.52 19.50
C ALA A 95 0.64 -33.40 20.07
N HIS A 96 0.45 -34.57 19.47
CA HIS A 96 -0.37 -35.64 20.01
C HIS A 96 0.58 -36.59 20.74
N PRO A 97 0.64 -36.60 22.08
CA PRO A 97 1.24 -37.70 22.80
C PRO A 97 0.27 -38.88 22.77
N ALA A 98 0.78 -40.01 22.29
CA ALA A 98 0.15 -41.33 22.31
C ALA A 98 0.06 -41.90 23.74
#